data_AF-A0A495TEH6-F1
#
_entry.id   AF-A0A495TEH6-F1
#
_cell.length_a   1.000
_cell.length_b   1.000
_cell.length_c   1.000
_cell.angle_alpha   90.00
_cell.angle_beta   90.00
_cell.angle_gamma   90.00
#
_symmetry.space_group_name_H-M   'P 1'
#
loop_
_entity.id
_entity.type
_entity.pdbx_description
1 polymer ?
#
loop_
_entity_poly.entity_id
_entity_poly.type
_entity_poly.pdbx_seq_one_letter_code
_entity_poly.pdbx_strand_id
1 'polypeptide(L)'
;MGEFLGELATLFADGAFRRWHVARTRRRLAAGRPVRVPCSARSDRAGWQRAYVNGTLDITPGAATAAFGERGGDRLQLPTGGSFHEPEPDTWYDQDWAATCYLPPDGGEPVHLQVDSRYLPLVHVTLADPKSQQKV
;
A
#
# COMPACT_ATOMS: atom_id res chain seq x y z
N MET A 1 14.23 11.92 -32.80
CA MET A 1 15.06 10.97 -32.02
C MET A 1 15.43 11.47 -30.60
N GLY A 2 15.31 12.77 -30.27
CA GLY A 2 15.55 13.26 -28.91
C GLY A 2 14.41 13.03 -27.91
N GLU A 3 13.16 12.90 -28.38
CA GLU A 3 11.98 12.71 -27.53
C GLU A 3 11.96 11.33 -26.83
N PHE A 4 12.44 10.27 -27.51
CA PHE A 4 12.58 8.92 -26.94
C PHE A 4 13.56 8.85 -25.75
N LEU A 5 14.64 9.64 -25.77
CA LEU A 5 15.63 9.68 -24.69
C LEU A 5 15.08 10.40 -23.45
N GLY A 6 14.24 11.42 -23.65
CA GLY A 6 13.56 12.13 -22.57
C GLY A 6 12.55 11.24 -21.84
N GLU A 7 11.70 10.53 -22.58
CA GLU A 7 10.71 9.61 -22.00
C GLU A 7 11.36 8.44 -21.25
N LEU A 8 12.44 7.87 -21.81
CA LEU A 8 13.22 6.85 -21.11
C LEU A 8 13.85 7.40 -19.82
N ALA A 9 14.42 8.60 -19.83
CA ALA A 9 14.98 9.22 -18.64
C ALA A 9 13.92 9.47 -17.55
N THR A 10 12.71 9.87 -17.92
CA THR A 10 11.58 10.03 -16.98
C THR A 10 11.15 8.68 -16.38
N LEU A 11 11.09 7.62 -17.20
CA LEU A 11 10.79 6.26 -16.73
C LEU A 11 11.87 5.73 -15.78
N PHE A 12 13.16 5.92 -16.12
CA PHE A 12 14.26 5.52 -15.25
C PHE A 12 14.33 6.33 -13.95
N ALA A 13 14.06 7.64 -14.02
CA ALA A 13 14.00 8.51 -12.85
C ALA A 13 12.85 8.11 -11.91
N ASP A 14 11.67 7.79 -12.46
CA ASP A 14 10.54 7.32 -11.65
C ASP A 14 10.85 5.95 -11.03
N GLY A 15 11.38 5.00 -11.81
CA GLY A 15 11.80 3.70 -11.32
C GLY A 15 12.88 3.77 -10.22
N ALA A 16 13.89 4.64 -10.39
CA ALA A 16 14.94 4.84 -9.40
C ALA A 16 14.41 5.53 -8.13
N PHE A 17 13.55 6.53 -8.28
CA PHE A 17 12.90 7.21 -7.16
C PHE A 17 12.03 6.25 -6.34
N ARG A 18 11.21 5.41 -7.01
CA ARG A 18 10.39 4.40 -6.36
C ARG A 18 11.23 3.38 -5.60
N ARG A 19 12.30 2.84 -6.21
CA ARG A 19 13.24 1.93 -5.54
C ARG A 19 13.88 2.57 -4.30
N TRP A 20 14.34 3.81 -4.41
CA TRP A 20 14.91 4.54 -3.29
C TRP A 20 13.88 4.75 -2.17
N HIS A 21 12.65 5.13 -2.51
CA HIS A 21 11.57 5.31 -1.55
C HIS A 21 11.22 3.99 -0.84
N VAL A 22 11.11 2.86 -1.56
CA VAL A 22 10.91 1.53 -0.98
C VAL A 22 12.03 1.20 0.03
N ALA A 23 13.30 1.39 -0.36
CA ALA A 23 14.43 1.14 0.52
C ALA A 23 14.39 2.02 1.78
N ARG A 24 14.03 3.29 1.63
CA ARG A 24 13.84 4.22 2.75
C ARG A 24 12.69 3.79 3.65
N THR A 25 11.54 3.41 3.10
CA THR A 25 10.37 2.91 3.84
C THR A 25 10.74 1.68 4.65
N ARG A 26 11.41 0.70 4.02
CA ARG A 26 11.89 -0.51 4.71
C ARG A 26 12.81 -0.17 5.89
N ARG A 27 13.79 0.72 5.69
CA ARG A 27 14.70 1.16 6.77
C ARG A 27 13.97 1.85 7.90
N ARG A 28 12.94 2.66 7.59
CA ARG A 28 12.14 3.37 8.60
C ARG A 28 11.27 2.42 9.41
N LEU A 29 10.58 1.48 8.75
CA LEU A 29 9.78 0.46 9.44
C LEU A 29 10.65 -0.40 10.37
N ALA A 30 11.82 -0.87 9.89
CA ALA A 30 12.77 -1.62 10.71
C ALA A 30 13.35 -0.82 11.90
N ALA A 31 13.24 0.51 11.87
CA ALA A 31 13.61 1.42 12.95
C ALA A 31 12.39 1.85 13.79
N GLY A 32 11.23 1.23 13.63
CA GLY A 32 10.01 1.55 14.37
C GLY A 32 9.39 2.91 14.00
N ARG A 33 9.75 3.49 12.85
CA ARG A 33 9.28 4.82 12.44
C ARG A 33 8.07 4.75 11.52
N PRO A 34 7.07 5.63 11.69
CA PRO A 34 5.95 5.73 10.76
C PRO A 34 6.39 6.03 9.33
N VAL A 35 5.65 5.47 8.38
CA VAL A 35 5.85 5.63 6.94
C VAL A 35 4.53 5.87 6.22
N ARG A 36 4.62 6.43 5.01
CA ARG A 36 3.51 6.54 4.08
C ARG A 36 3.82 5.75 2.83
N VAL A 37 2.90 4.90 2.40
CA VAL A 37 3.03 4.12 1.17
C VAL A 37 2.01 4.65 0.17
N PRO A 38 2.43 5.16 -1.00
CA PRO A 38 1.51 5.53 -2.07
C PRO A 38 0.74 4.28 -2.53
N CYS A 39 -0.58 4.37 -2.55
CA CYS A 39 -1.44 3.27 -2.97
C CYS A 39 -2.81 3.79 -3.40
N SER A 40 -3.59 2.91 -4.00
CA SER A 40 -4.99 3.15 -4.29
C SER A 40 -5.84 2.13 -3.55
N ALA A 41 -7.01 2.52 -3.07
CA ALA A 41 -7.89 1.59 -2.37
C ALA A 41 -9.35 1.76 -2.78
N ARG A 42 -10.08 0.66 -2.79
CA ARG A 42 -11.55 0.63 -2.84
C ARG A 42 -12.08 -0.26 -1.71
N SER A 43 -13.30 0.02 -1.28
CA SER A 43 -13.98 -0.74 -0.23
C SER A 43 -15.49 -0.55 -0.41
N ASP A 44 -16.26 -1.62 -0.19
CA ASP A 44 -17.73 -1.58 -0.25
C ASP A 44 -18.38 -1.12 1.05
N ARG A 45 -17.57 -0.86 2.09
CA ARG A 45 -18.02 -0.27 3.35
C ARG A 45 -18.84 1.00 3.13
N ALA A 46 -19.95 1.11 3.87
CA ALA A 46 -20.81 2.29 3.84
C ALA A 46 -20.01 3.58 4.13
N GLY A 47 -20.20 4.60 3.29
CA GLY A 47 -19.48 5.87 3.38
C GLY A 47 -18.13 5.90 2.66
N TRP A 48 -17.70 4.79 2.03
CA TRP A 48 -16.50 4.75 1.20
C TRP A 48 -16.82 4.68 -0.30
N GLN A 49 -15.83 5.03 -1.12
CA GLN A 49 -15.95 4.94 -2.58
C GLN A 49 -15.77 3.49 -3.05
N ARG A 50 -16.71 3.01 -3.88
CA ARG A 50 -16.64 1.70 -4.54
C ARG A 50 -15.66 1.65 -5.71
N ALA A 51 -15.12 2.81 -6.11
CA ALA A 51 -14.05 2.93 -7.08
C ALA A 51 -12.68 3.03 -6.38
N TYR A 52 -11.61 2.68 -7.09
CA TYR A 52 -10.25 2.89 -6.59
C TYR A 52 -9.95 4.38 -6.46
N VAL A 53 -9.57 4.79 -5.26
CA VAL A 53 -9.16 6.16 -4.95
C VAL A 53 -7.65 6.17 -4.72
N ASN A 54 -6.95 7.13 -5.32
CA ASN A 54 -5.52 7.31 -5.09
C ASN A 54 -5.29 8.01 -3.75
N GLY A 55 -4.35 7.50 -2.95
CA GLY A 55 -4.05 8.05 -1.65
C GLY A 55 -2.74 7.53 -1.07
N THR A 56 -2.68 7.52 0.26
CA THR A 56 -1.55 6.97 0.99
C THR A 56 -2.03 6.08 2.13
N LEU A 57 -1.38 4.93 2.26
CA LEU A 57 -1.47 4.08 3.42
C LEU A 57 -0.43 4.54 4.45
N ASP A 58 -0.90 5.11 5.55
CA ASP A 58 -0.05 5.45 6.69
C ASP A 58 0.09 4.24 7.60
N ILE A 59 1.34 3.84 7.83
CA ILE A 59 1.68 2.66 8.62
C ILE A 59 2.58 3.08 9.78
N THR A 60 2.15 2.77 10.99
CA THR A 60 2.93 2.93 12.22
C THR A 60 3.30 1.53 12.73
N PRO A 61 4.59 1.16 12.78
CA PRO A 61 5.02 -0.13 13.30
C PRO A 61 4.44 -0.42 14.69
N GLY A 62 3.87 -1.62 14.86
CA GLY A 62 3.26 -2.05 16.12
C GLY A 62 1.90 -1.43 16.45
N ALA A 63 1.36 -0.54 15.62
CA ALA A 63 0.00 -0.04 15.81
C ALA A 63 -1.05 -1.11 15.46
N ALA A 64 -2.18 -1.08 16.19
CA ALA A 64 -3.32 -1.96 15.94
C ALA A 64 -4.08 -1.62 14.65
N THR A 65 -3.87 -0.42 14.08
CA THR A 65 -4.49 0.01 12.83
C THR A 65 -3.47 0.72 11.94
N ALA A 66 -3.61 0.50 10.63
CA ALA A 66 -3.09 1.38 9.60
C ALA A 66 -4.24 2.26 9.06
N ALA A 67 -3.91 3.35 8.38
CA ALA A 67 -4.94 4.27 7.88
C ALA A 67 -4.68 4.64 6.42
N PHE A 68 -5.59 4.22 5.55
CA PHE A 68 -5.63 4.71 4.17
C PHE A 68 -6.41 6.02 4.11
N GLY A 69 -5.96 6.97 3.28
CA GLY A 69 -6.71 8.19 3.04
C GLY A 69 -6.28 8.91 1.77
N GLU A 70 -7.24 9.54 1.12
CA GLU A 70 -7.00 10.55 0.09
C GLU A 70 -6.52 11.85 0.75
N ARG A 71 -5.77 12.66 0.02
CA ARG A 71 -5.34 13.98 0.49
C ARG A 71 -6.55 14.87 0.78
N GLY A 72 -6.80 15.13 2.08
CA GLY A 72 -7.87 16.03 2.53
C GLY A 72 -9.26 15.36 2.66
N GLY A 73 -9.35 14.04 2.46
CA GLY A 73 -10.57 13.27 2.64
C GLY A 73 -10.61 12.47 3.94
N ASP A 74 -11.71 11.71 4.10
CA ASP A 74 -11.86 10.76 5.20
C ASP A 74 -10.82 9.64 5.13
N ARG A 75 -10.54 9.05 6.29
CA ARG A 75 -9.51 8.00 6.43
C ARG A 75 -10.15 6.65 6.74
N LEU A 76 -9.90 5.68 5.87
CA LEU A 76 -10.26 4.29 6.09
C LEU A 76 -9.26 3.63 7.05
N GLN A 77 -9.75 3.28 8.24
CA GLN A 77 -8.99 2.54 9.24
C GLN A 77 -8.97 1.06 8.89
N LEU A 78 -7.77 0.48 8.88
CA LEU A 78 -7.47 -0.90 8.55
C LEU A 78 -6.86 -1.56 9.79
N PRO A 79 -7.62 -2.35 10.56
CA PRO A 79 -7.06 -3.10 11.68
C PRO A 79 -5.96 -4.03 11.18
N THR A 80 -4.84 -4.11 11.88
CA THR A 80 -3.71 -5.01 11.58
C THR A 80 -3.97 -6.40 12.14
N GLY A 81 -3.28 -7.42 11.63
CA GLY A 81 -3.50 -8.84 11.94
C GLY A 81 -4.45 -9.55 10.96
N GLY A 82 -4.81 -8.92 9.85
CA GLY A 82 -5.69 -9.50 8.84
C GLY A 82 -4.97 -10.43 7.86
N SER A 83 -5.69 -10.85 6.81
CA SER A 83 -5.17 -11.75 5.79
C SER A 83 -5.24 -11.15 4.39
N PHE A 84 -4.31 -11.56 3.53
CA PHE A 84 -4.24 -11.13 2.13
C PHE A 84 -4.69 -12.26 1.22
N HIS A 85 -5.51 -11.91 0.23
CA HIS A 85 -6.07 -12.82 -0.75
C HIS A 85 -5.77 -12.30 -2.16
N GLU A 86 -5.85 -13.22 -3.11
CA GLU A 86 -5.74 -12.87 -4.53
C GLU A 86 -6.80 -11.81 -4.88
N PRO A 87 -6.43 -10.81 -5.69
CA PRO A 87 -7.38 -9.80 -6.13
C PRO A 87 -8.41 -10.42 -7.08
N GLU A 88 -9.53 -9.73 -7.30
CA GLU A 88 -10.55 -10.19 -8.24
C GLU A 88 -9.97 -10.34 -9.67
N PRO A 89 -10.41 -11.34 -10.45
CA PRO A 89 -9.86 -11.63 -11.77
C PRO A 89 -9.98 -10.46 -12.77
N ASP A 90 -10.95 -9.56 -12.57
CA ASP A 90 -11.18 -8.40 -13.44
C ASP A 90 -10.37 -7.16 -13.01
N THR A 91 -9.54 -7.25 -11.97
CA THR A 91 -8.69 -6.13 -11.57
C THR A 91 -7.42 -6.05 -12.43
N TRP A 92 -7.11 -4.82 -12.85
CA TRP A 92 -5.98 -4.48 -13.71
C TRP A 92 -4.67 -5.06 -13.15
N TYR A 93 -4.12 -6.06 -13.84
CA TYR A 93 -2.75 -6.55 -13.61
C TYR A 93 -1.78 -5.66 -14.38
N ASP A 94 -1.07 -4.80 -13.66
CA ASP A 94 0.06 -4.04 -14.18
C ASP A 94 1.34 -4.60 -13.56
N GLN A 95 2.42 -4.71 -14.33
CA GLN A 95 3.68 -5.26 -13.83
C GLN A 95 4.26 -4.43 -12.66
N ASP A 96 4.04 -3.11 -12.69
CA ASP A 96 4.50 -2.19 -11.66
C ASP A 96 3.45 -1.99 -10.55
N TRP A 97 2.18 -2.34 -10.76
CA TRP A 97 1.12 -2.23 -9.73
C TRP A 97 0.46 -3.56 -9.39
N ALA A 98 0.70 -4.01 -8.17
CA ALA A 98 0.08 -5.19 -7.61
C ALA A 98 -1.26 -4.84 -6.94
N ALA A 99 -2.30 -5.58 -7.32
CA ALA A 99 -3.58 -5.58 -6.61
C ALA A 99 -3.61 -6.70 -5.56
N THR A 100 -4.23 -6.45 -4.42
CA THR A 100 -4.51 -7.46 -3.39
C THR A 100 -5.78 -7.15 -2.62
N CYS A 101 -6.45 -8.19 -2.13
CA CYS A 101 -7.60 -8.07 -1.25
C CYS A 101 -7.15 -8.27 0.20
N TYR A 102 -7.40 -7.28 1.06
CA TYR A 102 -7.15 -7.36 2.50
C TYR A 102 -8.44 -7.63 3.26
N LEU A 103 -8.46 -8.72 4.03
CA LEU A 103 -9.55 -9.05 4.96
C LEU A 103 -9.15 -8.66 6.39
N PRO A 104 -9.85 -7.70 7.03
CA PRO A 104 -9.62 -7.35 8.42
C PRO A 104 -9.80 -8.56 9.36
N PRO A 105 -9.03 -8.63 10.47
CA PRO A 105 -9.11 -9.74 11.43
C PRO A 105 -10.49 -9.86 12.11
N ASP A 106 -11.21 -8.75 12.23
CA ASP A 106 -12.49 -8.68 12.92
C ASP A 106 -13.68 -9.13 12.04
N GLY A 107 -13.42 -9.68 10.85
CA GLY A 107 -14.47 -10.08 9.89
C GLY A 107 -15.17 -8.90 9.22
N GLY A 108 -14.52 -7.74 9.16
CA GLY A 108 -15.03 -6.55 8.48
C GLY A 108 -15.01 -6.67 6.96
N GLU A 109 -15.60 -5.67 6.30
CA GLU A 109 -15.65 -5.60 4.83
C GLU A 109 -14.23 -5.64 4.21
N PRO A 110 -14.04 -6.36 3.10
CA PRO A 110 -12.77 -6.41 2.38
C PRO A 110 -12.32 -5.02 1.91
N VAL A 111 -11.00 -4.81 1.90
CA VAL A 111 -10.40 -3.61 1.31
C VAL A 111 -9.44 -4.04 0.21
N HIS A 112 -9.71 -3.58 -1.01
CA HIS A 112 -8.86 -3.91 -2.15
C HIS A 112 -7.82 -2.82 -2.30
N LEU A 113 -6.56 -3.20 -2.24
CA LEU A 113 -5.41 -2.31 -2.32
C LEU A 113 -4.68 -2.51 -3.64
N GLN A 114 -4.28 -1.40 -4.26
CA GLN A 114 -3.34 -1.37 -5.38
C GLN A 114 -2.10 -0.61 -4.92
N VAL A 115 -0.94 -1.25 -5.00
CA VAL A 115 0.34 -0.69 -4.58
C VAL A 115 1.37 -0.94 -5.65
N ASP A 116 2.42 -0.12 -5.70
CA ASP A 116 3.58 -0.50 -6.51
C ASP A 116 4.12 -1.85 -6.00
N SER A 117 4.34 -2.80 -6.91
CA SER A 117 4.65 -4.21 -6.61
C SER A 117 5.81 -4.37 -5.63
N ARG A 118 6.73 -3.39 -5.57
CA ARG A 118 7.89 -3.39 -4.68
C ARG A 118 7.52 -3.10 -3.22
N TYR A 119 6.37 -2.49 -2.95
CA TYR A 119 5.83 -2.30 -1.60
C TYR A 119 4.99 -3.48 -1.12
N LEU A 120 4.50 -4.35 -2.02
CA LEU A 120 3.57 -5.42 -1.66
C LEU A 120 4.08 -6.31 -0.50
N PRO A 121 5.33 -6.81 -0.51
CA PRO A 121 5.84 -7.62 0.61
C PRO A 121 5.88 -6.85 1.93
N LEU A 122 6.16 -5.55 1.87
CA LEU A 122 6.21 -4.68 3.05
C LEU A 122 4.81 -4.43 3.60
N VAL A 123 3.82 -4.17 2.73
CA VAL A 123 2.41 -4.02 3.14
C VAL A 123 1.89 -5.31 3.75
N HIS A 124 2.21 -6.46 3.15
CA HIS A 124 1.82 -7.78 3.66
C HIS A 124 2.35 -8.00 5.08
N VAL A 125 3.66 -7.86 5.28
CA VAL A 125 4.26 -8.07 6.61
C VAL A 125 3.67 -7.11 7.64
N THR A 126 3.51 -5.83 7.29
CA THR A 126 3.11 -4.82 8.28
C THR A 126 1.65 -4.89 8.66
N LEU A 127 0.76 -5.31 7.75
CA LEU A 127 -0.66 -5.45 8.04
C LEU A 127 -1.06 -6.85 8.52
N ALA A 128 -0.37 -7.92 8.11
CA ALA A 128 -0.72 -9.28 8.52
C ALA A 128 -0.06 -9.68 9.86
N ASP A 129 1.17 -9.23 10.12
CA ASP A 129 1.90 -9.59 11.35
C ASP A 129 2.54 -8.35 11.99
N PRO A 130 1.77 -7.55 12.74
CA PRO A 130 2.30 -6.39 13.43
C PRO A 130 3.37 -6.74 14.49
N LYS A 131 3.41 -7.99 14.98
CA LYS A 131 4.40 -8.45 15.97
C LYS A 131 5.77 -8.70 15.33
N SER A 132 5.83 -9.10 14.06
CA SER A 132 7.08 -9.23 13.30
C SER A 132 7.90 -7.94 13.22
N GLN A 133 7.28 -6.79 13.48
CA GLN A 133 7.90 -5.46 13.39
C GLN A 133 8.34 -4.89 14.74
N GLN A 134 8.00 -5.54 15.87
CA GLN A 134 8.51 -5.15 17.18
C GLN A 134 9.91 -5.71 17.35
N LYS A 135 10.94 -4.84 17.32
CA LYS A 135 12.24 -5.19 17.88
C LYS A 135 12.05 -5.43 19.37
N VAL A 136 12.42 -6.63 19.82
CA VAL A 136 12.66 -6.96 21.24
C VAL A 136 13.74 -6.03 21.79
#